data_AF-A0A9E0T701-F1
#
_entry.id   AF-A0A9E0T701-F1
#
_cell.length_a   1.000
_cell.length_b   1.000
_cell.length_c   1.000
_cell.angle_alpha   90.00
_cell.angle_beta   90.00
_cell.angle_gamma   90.00
#
_symmetry.space_group_name_H-M   'P 1'
#
loop_
_entity.id
_entity.type
_entity.pdbx_description
1 polymer ?
#
loop_
_entity_poly.entity_id
_entity_poly.type
_entity_poly.pdbx_seq_one_letter_code
_entity_poly.pdbx_strand_id
1 'polypeptide(L)'
;MHLSSPTPFPANRPRRLRRDAFTRNLVREHRLSAHDFIYPVFVHEGSTQRVAVPSMPGVERLSLDLLLPVAEECVKLGVPYLALFPSIAAQFKTPDGKEALNPEGLIPRVVRALKKEFPQLGVMTDVALDPYTSHGQDGVLDDTGYILNDETVEILTGQALTHAQAGVDMVAPSDMMDGRIGAIRDALEAHG
;
A
#
# COMPACT_ATOMS: atom_id res chain seq x y z
N MET A 1 24.72 19.10 22.77
CA MET A 1 24.81 17.87 23.58
C MET A 1 26.28 17.45 23.60
N HIS A 2 26.99 17.62 24.71
CA HIS A 2 28.38 17.17 24.81
C HIS A 2 28.38 15.64 24.92
N LEU A 3 28.75 14.95 23.85
CA LEU A 3 29.10 13.53 23.94
C LEU A 3 30.40 13.45 24.74
N SER A 4 30.29 13.15 26.03
CA SER A 4 31.45 12.80 26.83
C SER A 4 32.10 11.56 26.24
N SER A 5 33.37 11.64 25.86
CA SER A 5 34.12 10.46 25.43
C SER A 5 34.07 9.41 26.54
N PRO A 6 33.71 8.16 26.22
CA PRO A 6 33.71 7.10 27.20
C PRO A 6 35.10 6.99 27.83
N THR A 7 35.16 6.59 29.11
CA THR A 7 36.45 6.28 29.74
C THR A 7 37.24 5.27 28.89
N PRO A 8 38.59 5.35 28.84
CA PRO A 8 39.37 4.39 28.07
C PRO A 8 39.31 2.98 28.67
N PHE A 9 39.63 1.96 27.86
CA PHE A 9 39.84 0.60 28.35
C PHE A 9 41.00 0.60 29.38
N PRO A 10 40.92 -0.17 30.48
CA PRO A 10 39.92 -1.18 30.83
C PRO A 10 38.70 -0.70 31.62
N ALA A 11 38.59 0.61 31.90
CA ALA A 11 37.49 1.17 32.69
C ALA A 11 36.16 1.08 31.94
N ASN A 12 36.13 1.48 30.66
CA ASN A 12 35.01 1.18 29.77
C ASN A 12 35.21 -0.17 29.08
N ARG A 13 34.23 -1.05 29.25
CA ARG A 13 34.15 -2.33 28.53
C ARG A 13 32.76 -2.44 27.92
N PRO A 14 32.56 -1.99 26.67
CA PRO A 14 31.26 -2.05 26.01
C PRO A 14 30.67 -3.47 25.94
N ARG A 15 31.52 -4.50 26.00
CA ARG A 15 31.10 -5.90 26.09
C ARG A 15 30.29 -6.23 27.35
N ARG A 16 30.37 -5.44 28.44
CA ARG A 16 29.53 -5.62 29.64
C ARG A 16 28.04 -5.52 29.29
N LEU A 17 27.67 -4.55 28.45
CA LEU A 17 26.28 -4.39 27.97
C LEU A 17 25.81 -5.53 27.06
N ARG A 18 26.73 -6.34 26.53
CA ARG A 18 26.44 -7.43 25.60
C ARG A 18 26.48 -8.81 26.25
N ARG A 19 26.86 -8.91 27.53
CA ARG A 19 27.17 -10.18 28.20
C ARG A 19 25.95 -11.07 28.36
N ASP A 20 24.85 -10.50 28.82
CA ASP A 20 23.65 -11.24 29.23
C ASP A 20 22.42 -10.81 28.43
N ALA A 21 21.49 -11.73 28.22
CA ALA A 21 20.27 -11.45 27.46
C ALA A 21 19.43 -10.35 28.12
N PHE A 22 19.29 -10.35 29.45
CA PHE A 22 18.54 -9.32 30.17
C PHE A 22 19.18 -7.93 30.05
N THR A 23 20.52 -7.82 30.10
CA THR A 23 21.22 -6.55 29.90
C THR A 23 21.03 -6.04 28.49
N ARG A 24 21.16 -6.91 27.46
CA ARG A 24 20.90 -6.53 26.07
C ARG A 24 19.45 -6.11 25.84
N ASN A 25 18.49 -6.71 26.54
CA ASN A 25 17.08 -6.34 26.44
C ASN A 25 16.77 -4.99 27.10
N LEU A 26 17.50 -4.63 28.16
CA LEU A 26 17.38 -3.34 28.88
C LEU A 26 17.93 -2.17 28.06
N VAL A 27 19.07 -2.36 27.39
CA VAL A 27 19.75 -1.28 26.65
C VAL A 27 19.47 -1.26 25.15
N ARG A 28 18.52 -2.07 24.68
CA ARG A 28 18.16 -2.13 23.26
C ARG A 28 17.46 -0.83 22.84
N GLU A 29 18.01 -0.15 21.85
CA GLU A 29 17.52 1.15 21.36
C GLU A 29 16.25 1.04 20.50
N HIS A 30 16.11 -0.07 19.75
CA HIS A 30 14.99 -0.27 18.84
C HIS A 30 14.31 -1.61 19.04
N ARG A 31 12.99 -1.65 18.88
CA ARG A 31 12.20 -2.87 18.85
C ARG A 31 11.27 -2.80 17.65
N LEU A 32 11.09 -3.95 17.01
CA LEU A 32 10.10 -4.15 15.95
C LEU A 32 8.93 -4.93 16.53
N SER A 33 7.73 -4.55 16.11
CA SER A 33 6.46 -5.15 16.49
C SER A 33 5.59 -5.31 15.24
N ALA A 34 4.49 -6.07 15.34
CA ALA A 34 3.55 -6.22 14.23
C ALA A 34 2.93 -4.87 13.80
N HIS A 35 2.84 -3.90 14.71
CA HIS A 35 2.31 -2.55 14.46
C HIS A 35 3.19 -1.71 13.54
N ASP A 36 4.43 -2.13 13.27
CA ASP A 36 5.35 -1.46 12.37
C ASP A 36 5.22 -1.96 10.92
N PHE A 37 4.37 -2.97 10.66
CA PHE A 37 4.21 -3.57 9.34
C PHE A 37 2.95 -3.10 8.62
N ILE A 38 3.11 -2.88 7.31
CA ILE A 38 2.02 -2.83 6.33
C ILE A 38 2.27 -4.01 5.40
N TYR A 39 1.25 -4.83 5.14
CA TYR A 39 1.41 -6.02 4.30
C TYR A 39 0.87 -5.78 2.87
N PRO A 40 1.73 -5.68 1.84
CA PRO A 40 1.31 -5.56 0.47
C PRO A 40 0.69 -6.87 -0.04
N VAL A 41 -0.45 -6.77 -0.70
CA VAL A 41 -1.15 -7.91 -1.30
C VAL A 41 -1.51 -7.61 -2.75
N PHE A 42 -1.31 -8.61 -3.62
CA PHE A 42 -1.69 -8.51 -5.02
C PHE A 42 -3.04 -9.17 -5.23
N VAL A 43 -3.98 -8.44 -5.82
CA VAL A 43 -5.37 -8.90 -5.96
C VAL A 43 -5.74 -8.96 -7.44
N HIS A 44 -6.48 -9.99 -7.85
CA HIS A 44 -6.96 -10.14 -9.23
C HIS A 44 -8.39 -10.70 -9.26
N GLU A 45 -8.99 -10.70 -10.44
CA GLU A 45 -10.38 -11.13 -10.65
C GLU A 45 -10.59 -12.65 -10.50
N GLY A 46 -11.84 -13.05 -10.36
CA GLY A 46 -12.27 -14.44 -10.36
C GLY A 46 -12.54 -14.99 -8.95
N SER A 47 -12.57 -16.32 -8.84
CA SER A 47 -12.87 -17.02 -7.59
C SER A 47 -12.00 -18.27 -7.46
N THR A 48 -11.50 -18.54 -6.25
CA THR A 48 -10.62 -19.68 -5.93
C THR A 48 -9.33 -19.70 -6.77
N GLN A 49 -8.91 -18.53 -7.25
CA GLN A 49 -7.73 -18.37 -8.10
C GLN A 49 -6.55 -17.81 -7.31
N ARG A 50 -5.40 -18.44 -7.52
CA ARG A 50 -4.11 -18.07 -6.94
C ARG A 50 -3.04 -18.20 -8.00
N VAL A 51 -2.30 -17.12 -8.23
CA VAL A 51 -1.29 -17.06 -9.29
C VAL A 51 0.05 -16.70 -8.66
N ALA A 52 1.01 -17.63 -8.70
CA ALA A 52 2.35 -17.37 -8.22
C ALA A 52 3.01 -16.23 -9.01
N VAL A 53 3.82 -15.42 -8.34
CA VAL A 53 4.68 -14.41 -8.97
C VAL A 53 6.09 -14.98 -9.10
N PRO A 54 6.56 -15.42 -10.29
CA PRO A 54 7.81 -16.19 -10.41
C PRO A 54 9.06 -15.46 -9.90
N SER A 55 9.10 -14.12 -10.02
CA SER A 55 10.19 -13.28 -9.53
C SER A 55 10.13 -13.00 -8.03
N MET A 56 9.04 -13.36 -7.35
CA MET A 56 8.82 -13.13 -5.92
C MET A 56 8.41 -14.46 -5.24
N PRO A 57 9.36 -15.36 -4.96
CA PRO A 57 9.06 -16.65 -4.34
C PRO A 57 8.29 -16.50 -3.03
N GLY A 58 7.19 -17.25 -2.90
CA GLY A 58 6.28 -17.17 -1.73
C GLY A 58 5.22 -16.07 -1.82
N VAL A 59 5.21 -15.28 -2.90
CA VAL A 59 4.19 -14.24 -3.15
C VAL A 59 3.27 -14.65 -4.29
N GLU A 60 1.98 -14.38 -4.09
CA GLU A 60 0.91 -14.81 -4.97
C GLU A 60 -0.07 -13.66 -5.20
N ARG A 61 -0.71 -13.66 -6.37
CA ARG A 61 -1.89 -12.85 -6.66
C ARG A 61 -3.11 -13.65 -6.27
N LEU A 62 -3.97 -13.08 -5.45
CA LEU A 62 -5.13 -13.75 -4.87
C LEU A 62 -6.43 -13.18 -5.44
N SER A 63 -7.40 -14.05 -5.67
CA SER A 63 -8.80 -13.63 -5.81
C SER A 63 -9.35 -13.22 -4.44
N LEU A 64 -10.41 -12.41 -4.42
CA LEU A 64 -10.95 -11.85 -3.18
C LEU A 64 -11.28 -12.92 -2.12
N ASP A 65 -11.87 -14.05 -2.52
CA ASP A 65 -12.22 -15.13 -1.59
C ASP A 65 -10.99 -15.76 -0.91
N LEU A 66 -9.84 -15.77 -1.58
CA LEU A 66 -8.57 -16.24 -1.01
C LEU A 66 -7.80 -15.14 -0.26
N LEU A 67 -8.07 -13.87 -0.53
CA LEU A 67 -7.51 -12.75 0.22
C LEU A 67 -8.11 -12.64 1.63
N LEU A 68 -9.40 -12.95 1.81
CA LEU A 68 -10.06 -12.83 3.12
C LEU A 68 -9.40 -13.67 4.23
N PRO A 69 -9.01 -14.95 4.01
CA PRO A 69 -8.22 -15.70 4.99
C PRO A 69 -6.87 -15.07 5.34
N VAL A 70 -6.19 -14.44 4.36
CA VAL A 70 -4.91 -13.74 4.60
C VAL A 70 -5.13 -12.50 5.47
N ALA A 71 -6.22 -11.75 5.22
CA ALA A 71 -6.62 -10.63 6.06
C ALA A 71 -6.95 -11.07 7.49
N GLU A 72 -7.66 -12.19 7.66
CA GLU A 72 -7.93 -12.78 8.98
C GLU A 72 -6.64 -13.12 9.73
N GLU A 73 -5.65 -13.69 9.05
CA GLU A 73 -4.34 -13.98 9.64
C GLU A 73 -3.60 -12.70 10.05
N CYS A 74 -3.62 -11.67 9.21
CA CYS A 74 -3.02 -10.37 9.53
C CYS A 74 -3.62 -9.77 10.81
N VAL A 75 -4.95 -9.83 10.96
CA VAL A 75 -5.67 -9.41 12.17
C VAL A 75 -5.20 -10.22 13.38
N LYS A 76 -5.12 -11.55 13.27
CA LYS A 76 -4.66 -12.43 14.38
C LYS A 76 -3.22 -12.14 14.79
N LEU A 77 -2.36 -11.79 13.84
CA LEU A 77 -0.96 -11.45 14.07
C LEU A 77 -0.74 -10.00 14.54
N GLY A 78 -1.77 -9.16 14.49
CA GLY A 78 -1.70 -7.75 14.89
C GLY A 78 -1.09 -6.81 13.83
N VAL A 79 -1.06 -7.23 12.56
CA VAL A 79 -0.64 -6.38 11.44
C VAL A 79 -1.75 -5.33 11.19
N PRO A 80 -1.45 -4.03 11.25
CA PRO A 80 -2.47 -2.98 11.25
C PRO A 80 -3.06 -2.67 9.87
N TYR A 81 -2.30 -2.86 8.79
CA TYR A 81 -2.73 -2.47 7.44
C TYR A 81 -2.43 -3.51 6.37
N LEU A 82 -3.34 -3.63 5.41
CA LEU A 82 -3.06 -4.17 4.07
C LEU A 82 -2.90 -3.04 3.06
N ALA A 83 -1.88 -3.15 2.19
CA ALA A 83 -1.75 -2.30 1.01
C ALA A 83 -2.16 -3.09 -0.24
N LEU A 84 -3.20 -2.62 -0.93
CA LEU A 84 -3.79 -3.34 -2.06
C LEU A 84 -3.15 -2.91 -3.38
N PHE A 85 -2.67 -3.90 -4.15
CA PHE A 85 -2.15 -3.70 -5.51
C PHE A 85 -2.94 -4.53 -6.52
N PRO A 86 -3.64 -3.90 -7.46
CA PRO A 86 -4.46 -4.64 -8.43
C PRO A 86 -3.62 -5.24 -9.56
N SER A 87 -3.97 -6.46 -9.95
CA SER A 87 -3.58 -7.06 -11.22
C SER A 87 -4.79 -7.02 -12.16
N ILE A 88 -4.96 -5.88 -12.83
CA ILE A 88 -6.07 -5.62 -13.75
C ILE A 88 -5.89 -6.46 -15.02
N ALA A 89 -6.96 -7.16 -15.42
CA ALA A 89 -6.97 -7.95 -16.63
C ALA A 89 -6.87 -7.07 -17.89
N ALA A 90 -6.15 -7.55 -18.91
CA ALA A 90 -5.77 -6.75 -20.06
C ALA A 90 -6.95 -6.08 -20.80
N GLN A 91 -8.13 -6.72 -20.82
CA GLN A 91 -9.32 -6.17 -21.47
C GLN A 91 -9.89 -4.90 -20.81
N PHE A 92 -9.52 -4.63 -19.55
CA PHE A 92 -9.90 -3.41 -18.84
C PHE A 92 -8.83 -2.32 -18.92
N LYS A 93 -7.65 -2.63 -19.48
CA LYS A 93 -6.59 -1.66 -19.65
C LYS A 93 -6.83 -0.81 -20.89
N THR A 94 -6.80 0.50 -20.72
CA THR A 94 -7.09 1.49 -21.77
C THR A 94 -6.08 2.62 -21.71
N PRO A 95 -5.80 3.35 -22.81
CA PRO A 95 -4.79 4.43 -22.79
C PRO A 95 -5.10 5.54 -21.76
N ASP A 96 -6.37 5.77 -21.47
CA ASP A 96 -6.83 6.76 -20.48
C ASP A 96 -6.96 6.19 -19.05
N GLY A 97 -6.73 4.89 -18.86
CA GLY A 97 -6.79 4.25 -17.54
C GLY A 97 -8.17 4.29 -16.86
N LYS A 98 -9.26 4.49 -17.61
CA LYS A 98 -10.60 4.80 -17.05
C LYS A 98 -11.15 3.79 -16.03
N GLU A 99 -10.68 2.55 -16.04
CA GLU A 99 -11.07 1.53 -15.06
C GLU A 99 -10.67 1.92 -13.62
N ALA A 100 -9.68 2.81 -13.44
CA ALA A 100 -9.32 3.40 -12.15
C ALA A 100 -10.50 4.16 -11.50
N LEU A 101 -11.45 4.66 -12.29
CA LEU A 101 -12.61 5.40 -11.83
C LEU A 101 -13.85 4.52 -11.57
N ASN A 102 -13.78 3.22 -11.86
CA ASN A 102 -14.94 2.34 -11.79
C ASN A 102 -15.33 1.99 -10.34
N PRO A 103 -16.49 2.42 -9.82
CA PRO A 103 -16.92 2.10 -8.45
C PRO A 103 -17.23 0.61 -8.23
N GLU A 104 -17.45 -0.15 -9.31
CA GLU A 104 -17.61 -1.61 -9.30
C GLU A 104 -16.34 -2.35 -9.76
N GLY A 105 -15.24 -1.61 -9.93
CA GLY A 105 -13.93 -2.15 -10.26
C GLY A 105 -13.37 -3.04 -9.15
N LEU A 106 -12.26 -3.71 -9.45
CA LEU A 106 -11.63 -4.69 -8.56
C LEU A 106 -11.34 -4.11 -7.16
N ILE A 107 -10.60 -2.98 -7.09
CA ILE A 107 -10.18 -2.39 -5.82
C ILE A 107 -11.37 -1.95 -4.96
N PRO A 108 -12.33 -1.15 -5.45
CA PRO A 108 -13.52 -0.79 -4.67
C PRO A 108 -14.28 -1.99 -4.10
N ARG A 109 -14.47 -3.07 -4.88
CA ARG A 109 -15.13 -4.29 -4.39
C ARG A 109 -14.33 -4.99 -3.30
N VAL A 110 -13.00 -5.06 -3.44
CA VAL A 110 -12.10 -5.65 -2.44
C VAL A 110 -12.11 -4.84 -1.14
N VAL A 111 -12.04 -3.51 -1.23
CA VAL A 111 -12.12 -2.61 -0.07
C VAL A 111 -13.44 -2.83 0.67
N ARG A 112 -14.58 -2.77 -0.02
CA ARG A 112 -15.90 -3.00 0.60
C ARG A 112 -15.98 -4.34 1.34
N ALA A 113 -15.44 -5.40 0.75
CA ALA A 113 -15.43 -6.73 1.38
C ALA A 113 -14.52 -6.78 2.62
N LEU A 114 -13.31 -6.24 2.53
CA LEU A 114 -12.37 -6.19 3.66
C LEU A 114 -12.93 -5.37 4.83
N LYS A 115 -13.49 -4.20 4.56
CA LYS A 115 -14.08 -3.34 5.61
C LYS A 115 -15.31 -3.97 6.27
N LYS A 116 -16.08 -4.77 5.51
CA LYS A 116 -17.23 -5.51 6.05
C LYS A 116 -16.79 -6.63 7.00
N GLU A 117 -15.82 -7.45 6.58
CA GLU A 117 -15.41 -8.64 7.35
C GLU A 117 -14.41 -8.31 8.47
N PHE A 118 -13.55 -7.30 8.27
CA PHE A 118 -12.46 -6.92 9.16
C PHE A 118 -12.42 -5.40 9.40
N PRO A 119 -13.46 -4.81 10.03
CA PRO A 119 -13.53 -3.35 10.25
C PRO A 119 -12.34 -2.77 11.04
N GLN A 120 -11.66 -3.59 11.84
CA GLN A 120 -10.46 -3.23 12.61
C GLN A 120 -9.15 -3.25 11.82
N LEU A 121 -9.14 -3.82 10.60
CA LEU A 121 -7.99 -3.85 9.72
C LEU A 121 -7.99 -2.58 8.86
N GLY A 122 -6.88 -1.85 8.90
CA GLY A 122 -6.67 -0.72 8.02
C GLY A 122 -6.49 -1.19 6.57
N VAL A 123 -7.12 -0.50 5.64
CA VAL A 123 -6.96 -0.74 4.21
C VAL A 123 -6.32 0.49 3.58
N MET A 124 -5.21 0.27 2.91
CA MET A 124 -4.50 1.24 2.09
C MET A 124 -4.65 0.86 0.63
N THR A 125 -5.09 1.80 -0.22
CA THR A 125 -5.11 1.61 -1.68
C THR A 125 -4.07 2.47 -2.35
N ASP A 126 -3.41 1.89 -3.34
CA ASP A 126 -2.59 2.63 -4.30
C ASP A 126 -3.46 3.54 -5.20
N VAL A 127 -2.97 4.73 -5.53
CA VAL A 127 -3.59 5.67 -6.47
C VAL A 127 -2.55 6.01 -7.54
N ALA A 128 -2.66 5.32 -8.67
CA ALA A 128 -1.79 5.42 -9.85
C ALA A 128 -2.49 4.77 -11.05
N LEU A 129 -2.09 5.14 -12.28
CA LEU A 129 -2.70 4.62 -13.51
C LEU A 129 -1.94 3.47 -14.16
N ASP A 130 -0.72 3.11 -13.74
CA ASP A 130 0.05 2.01 -14.34
C ASP A 130 -0.68 0.65 -14.40
N PRO A 131 -1.51 0.29 -13.39
CA PRO A 131 -2.23 -0.98 -13.45
C PRO A 131 -3.35 -0.93 -14.49
N TYR A 132 -3.83 0.27 -14.83
CA TYR A 132 -5.02 0.54 -15.63
C TYR A 132 -4.71 1.00 -17.05
N THR A 133 -3.51 1.52 -17.31
CA THR A 133 -3.10 1.95 -18.64
C THR A 133 -2.64 0.79 -19.51
N SER A 134 -2.95 0.84 -20.80
CA SER A 134 -2.48 -0.19 -21.75
C SER A 134 -0.97 -0.11 -22.01
N HIS A 135 -0.35 1.04 -21.76
CA HIS A 135 1.10 1.27 -21.91
C HIS A 135 1.88 1.09 -20.59
N GLY A 136 1.20 0.97 -19.44
CA GLY A 136 1.84 0.75 -18.14
C GLY A 136 2.62 1.96 -17.62
N GLN A 137 2.19 3.17 -17.95
CA GLN A 137 2.71 4.41 -17.36
C GLN A 137 1.71 4.91 -16.31
N ASP A 138 2.21 5.68 -15.35
CA ASP A 138 1.45 6.15 -14.20
C ASP A 138 0.43 7.25 -14.53
N GLY A 139 0.48 7.78 -15.77
CA GLY A 139 -0.38 8.86 -16.25
C GLY A 139 -0.76 8.74 -17.72
N VAL A 140 -1.63 9.64 -18.16
CA VAL A 140 -2.12 9.72 -19.55
C VAL A 140 -1.03 10.30 -20.45
N LEU A 141 -0.90 9.75 -21.67
CA LEU A 141 0.09 10.19 -22.64
C LEU A 141 -0.51 11.16 -23.67
N ASP A 142 0.27 12.16 -24.07
CA ASP A 142 0.00 12.95 -25.27
C ASP A 142 0.47 12.24 -26.55
N ASP A 143 0.26 12.88 -27.71
CA ASP A 143 0.66 12.35 -29.02
C ASP A 143 2.18 12.17 -29.17
N THR A 144 3.00 12.80 -28.31
CA THR A 144 4.46 12.66 -28.29
C THR A 144 4.93 11.52 -27.38
N GLY A 145 4.03 10.96 -26.57
CA GLY A 145 4.33 9.96 -25.54
C GLY A 145 4.78 10.57 -24.21
N TYR A 146 4.54 11.87 -23.99
CA TYR A 146 4.81 12.54 -22.72
C TYR A 146 3.62 12.38 -21.77
N ILE A 147 3.90 12.17 -20.47
CA ILE A 147 2.86 12.04 -19.45
C ILE A 147 2.30 13.42 -19.11
N LEU A 148 1.02 13.62 -19.37
CA LEU A 148 0.28 14.85 -19.09
C LEU A 148 0.01 14.98 -17.60
N ASN A 149 0.60 15.97 -16.94
CA ASN A 149 0.54 16.13 -15.49
C ASN A 149 -0.88 16.39 -14.98
N ASP A 150 -1.51 17.49 -15.41
CA ASP A 150 -2.75 17.98 -14.80
C ASP A 150 -3.94 17.09 -15.14
N GLU A 151 -3.99 16.58 -16.38
CA GLU A 151 -4.97 15.59 -16.84
C GLU A 151 -4.85 14.27 -16.06
N THR A 152 -3.63 13.84 -15.76
CA THR A 152 -3.41 12.66 -14.90
C THR A 152 -3.89 12.93 -13.48
N VAL A 153 -3.56 14.10 -12.90
CA VAL A 153 -4.00 14.50 -11.55
C VAL A 153 -5.53 14.51 -11.42
N GLU A 154 -6.26 14.94 -12.45
CA GLU A 154 -7.73 14.91 -12.47
C GLU A 154 -8.26 13.47 -12.32
N ILE A 155 -7.70 12.52 -13.07
CA ILE A 155 -8.11 11.11 -13.01
C ILE A 155 -7.73 10.49 -11.67
N LEU A 156 -6.52 10.73 -11.17
CA LEU A 156 -6.07 10.23 -9.85
C LEU A 156 -6.93 10.76 -8.71
N THR A 157 -7.38 12.01 -8.81
CA THR A 157 -8.33 12.62 -7.87
C THR A 157 -9.67 11.88 -7.88
N GLY A 158 -10.19 11.58 -9.06
CA GLY A 158 -11.38 10.74 -9.22
C GLY A 158 -11.19 9.33 -8.65
N GLN A 159 -10.04 8.69 -8.88
CA GLN A 159 -9.72 7.36 -8.35
C GLN A 159 -9.70 7.36 -6.82
N ALA A 160 -9.05 8.36 -6.21
CA ALA A 160 -9.01 8.51 -4.76
C ALA A 160 -10.42 8.66 -4.16
N LEU A 161 -11.29 9.46 -4.78
CA LEU A 161 -12.69 9.59 -4.38
C LEU A 161 -13.46 8.26 -4.51
N THR A 162 -13.26 7.52 -5.60
CA THR A 162 -13.85 6.20 -5.81
C THR A 162 -13.41 5.21 -4.73
N HIS A 163 -12.14 5.23 -4.33
CA HIS A 163 -11.62 4.40 -3.24
C HIS A 163 -12.17 4.84 -1.87
N ALA A 164 -12.28 6.15 -1.62
CA ALA A 164 -12.88 6.71 -0.40
C ALA A 164 -14.35 6.29 -0.25
N GLN A 165 -15.14 6.37 -1.32
CA GLN A 165 -16.53 5.90 -1.35
C GLN A 165 -16.68 4.41 -1.06
N ALA A 166 -15.65 3.60 -1.38
CA ALA A 166 -15.62 2.18 -1.03
C ALA A 166 -15.31 1.91 0.46
N GLY A 167 -14.83 2.92 1.19
CA GLY A 167 -14.52 2.85 2.63
C GLY A 167 -13.05 2.65 2.95
N VAL A 168 -12.12 2.99 2.05
CA VAL A 168 -10.68 2.90 2.33
C VAL A 168 -10.26 3.82 3.48
N ASP A 169 -9.31 3.38 4.30
CA ASP A 169 -8.80 4.19 5.42
C ASP A 169 -7.63 5.11 5.01
N MET A 170 -6.90 4.73 3.96
CA MET A 170 -5.79 5.50 3.41
C MET A 170 -5.68 5.35 1.90
N VAL A 171 -5.61 6.47 1.18
CA VAL A 171 -5.14 6.49 -0.21
C VAL A 171 -3.66 6.85 -0.23
N ALA A 172 -2.86 6.15 -1.05
CA ALA A 172 -1.42 6.32 -1.17
C ALA A 172 -1.05 6.61 -2.63
N PRO A 173 -1.00 7.88 -3.06
CA PRO A 173 -0.66 8.23 -4.43
C PRO A 173 0.83 7.96 -4.74
N SER A 174 1.08 7.04 -5.67
CA SER A 174 2.42 6.59 -6.07
C SER A 174 2.85 7.10 -7.45
N ASP A 175 1.95 7.81 -8.14
CA ASP A 175 2.02 8.34 -9.50
C ASP A 175 3.12 9.38 -9.78
N MET A 176 3.63 10.02 -8.72
CA MET A 176 4.68 11.03 -8.79
C MET A 176 4.36 12.31 -9.61
N MET A 177 3.09 12.61 -9.91
CA MET A 177 2.71 13.86 -10.57
C MET A 177 2.94 15.08 -9.65
N ASP A 178 3.20 16.22 -10.26
CA ASP A 178 3.33 17.49 -9.53
C ASP A 178 1.95 17.93 -9.04
N GLY A 179 1.85 18.36 -7.79
CA GLY A 179 0.62 18.90 -7.19
C GLY A 179 -0.44 17.87 -6.77
N ARG A 180 -0.33 16.58 -7.15
CA ARG A 180 -1.40 15.59 -6.90
C ARG A 180 -1.86 15.48 -5.45
N ILE A 181 -0.93 15.59 -4.49
CA ILE A 181 -1.27 15.45 -3.06
C ILE A 181 -2.25 16.54 -2.63
N GLY A 182 -2.04 17.78 -3.09
CA GLY A 182 -2.94 18.90 -2.81
C GLY A 182 -4.31 18.69 -3.45
N ALA A 183 -4.33 18.36 -4.75
CA ALA A 183 -5.58 18.12 -5.48
C ALA A 183 -6.42 16.99 -4.86
N ILE A 184 -5.80 15.86 -4.53
CA ILE A 184 -6.47 14.72 -3.89
C ILE A 184 -6.97 15.12 -2.49
N ARG A 185 -6.17 15.83 -1.69
CA ARG A 185 -6.58 16.32 -0.37
C ARG A 185 -7.79 17.24 -0.48
N ASP A 186 -7.73 18.26 -1.33
CA ASP A 186 -8.81 19.25 -1.48
C ASP A 186 -10.12 18.57 -1.93
N ALA A 187 -10.02 17.60 -2.85
CA ALA A 187 -11.17 16.83 -3.29
C ALA A 187 -11.77 15.95 -2.19
N LEU A 188 -10.95 15.26 -1.39
CA LEU A 188 -11.42 14.48 -0.25
C LEU A 188 -12.15 15.38 0.77
N GLU A 189 -11.56 16.50 1.18
CA GLU A 189 -12.20 17.45 2.11
C GLU A 189 -13.53 17.99 1.59
N ALA A 190 -13.64 18.20 0.27
CA ALA A 190 -14.89 18.64 -0.35
C ALA A 190 -16.01 17.57 -0.31
N HIS A 191 -15.66 16.30 -0.06
CA HIS A 191 -16.58 15.15 -0.08
C HIS A 191 -16.72 14.41 1.27
N GLY A 192 -15.92 14.75 2.31
CA GLY A 192 -16.11 14.31 3.71
C GLY A 192 -14.90 13.62 4.33
#